data_AF-A0A8T2YDD1-F1
#
_entry.id   AF-A0A8T2YDD1-F1
#
_cell.length_a   1.000
_cell.length_b   1.000
_cell.length_c   1.000
_cell.angle_alpha   90.00
_cell.angle_beta   90.00
_cell.angle_gamma   90.00
#
_symmetry.space_group_name_H-M   'P 1'
#
loop_
_entity.id
_entity.type
_entity.pdbx_description
1 polymer ?
#
loop_
_entity_poly.entity_id
_entity_poly.type
_entity_poly.pdbx_seq_one_letter_code
_entity_poly.pdbx_strand_id
1 'polypeptide(L)'
;MSPPGPHGVKDAYCLLNFGDSITTDHISPAGSIHKDSPAARYLMERGVDRRDFNSYGSRRGNDDVMARGTFANIRIVNKLLGGEVGPKTIHFPTREKLSVFDVAMRCKSEGHDTVILAGAEYGSGSSRDWAAKGPMLLGVKAVMAKSFERIHRSNLVGMGIIPLCFKSGEDAETLGLTGHER
;
A
#
# COMPACT_ATOMS: atom_id res chain seq x y z
N MET A 1 -9.29 -29.43 10.70
CA MET A 1 -8.65 -28.86 9.50
C MET A 1 -7.25 -28.43 9.89
N SER A 2 -6.22 -28.90 9.18
CA SER A 2 -4.89 -28.30 9.32
C SER A 2 -4.98 -26.84 8.85
N PRO A 3 -4.36 -25.88 9.55
CA PRO A 3 -4.27 -24.53 9.04
C PRO A 3 -3.66 -24.58 7.64
N PRO A 4 -4.17 -23.82 6.67
CA PRO A 4 -3.54 -23.74 5.36
C PRO A 4 -2.07 -23.37 5.57
N GLY A 5 -1.18 -24.21 5.05
CA GLY A 5 0.27 -23.99 5.16
C GLY A 5 0.71 -22.71 4.45
N PRO A 6 1.97 -22.31 4.62
CA PRO A 6 2.50 -21.16 3.89
C PRO A 6 2.38 -21.40 2.38
N HIS A 7 1.89 -20.40 1.66
CA HIS A 7 1.86 -20.38 0.19
C HIS A 7 3.01 -19.50 -0.31
N GLY A 8 3.70 -19.96 -1.37
CA GLY A 8 4.74 -19.16 -1.99
C GLY A 8 4.16 -17.96 -2.73
N VAL A 9 4.90 -16.85 -2.72
CA VAL A 9 4.64 -15.67 -3.56
C VAL A 9 5.37 -15.89 -4.88
N LYS A 10 4.67 -15.85 -6.02
CA LYS A 10 5.24 -16.16 -7.34
C LYS A 10 4.90 -15.10 -8.38
N ASP A 11 5.88 -14.76 -9.21
CA ASP A 11 5.78 -13.83 -10.33
C ASP A 11 5.02 -12.53 -10.00
N ALA A 12 5.28 -11.99 -8.81
CA ALA A 12 4.51 -10.92 -8.19
C ALA A 12 4.87 -9.55 -8.76
N TYR A 13 3.89 -8.68 -8.95
CA TYR A 13 4.13 -7.31 -9.38
C TYR A 13 4.50 -6.40 -8.21
N CYS A 14 5.41 -5.46 -8.44
CA CYS A 14 5.66 -4.37 -7.51
C CYS A 14 4.49 -3.37 -7.56
N LEU A 15 3.63 -3.36 -6.55
CA LEU A 15 2.51 -2.41 -6.50
C LEU A 15 3.01 -0.96 -6.30
N LEU A 16 4.07 -0.80 -5.51
CA LEU A 16 4.63 0.48 -5.08
C LEU A 16 6.14 0.35 -4.88
N ASN A 17 6.90 1.35 -5.35
CA ASN A 17 8.33 1.46 -5.08
C ASN A 17 8.61 2.81 -4.40
N PHE A 18 9.04 2.77 -3.14
CA PHE A 18 9.23 3.94 -2.30
C PHE A 18 10.70 4.27 -2.04
N GLY A 19 10.92 5.53 -1.62
CA GLY A 19 12.16 5.94 -0.97
C GLY A 19 12.16 5.65 0.54
N ASP A 20 13.01 6.38 1.25
CA ASP A 20 13.15 6.31 2.69
C ASP A 20 11.99 6.98 3.43
N SER A 21 11.85 6.67 4.72
CA SER A 21 11.02 7.34 5.72
C SER A 21 9.53 7.45 5.34
N ILE A 22 8.98 6.40 4.71
CA ILE A 22 7.54 6.27 4.49
C ILE A 22 6.82 6.10 5.83
N THR A 23 6.21 7.17 6.33
CA THR A 23 5.44 7.13 7.57
C THR A 23 4.11 6.35 7.45
N THR A 24 3.55 5.93 8.59
CA THR A 24 2.21 5.34 8.66
C THR A 24 1.09 6.27 8.18
N ASP A 25 1.30 7.59 8.16
CA ASP A 25 0.35 8.56 7.59
C ASP A 25 0.34 8.55 6.07
N HIS A 26 1.47 8.23 5.42
CA HIS A 26 1.50 7.96 3.99
C HIS A 26 0.72 6.66 3.69
N ILE A 27 0.96 5.61 4.47
CA ILE A 27 0.34 4.29 4.26
C ILE A 27 -1.18 4.34 4.54
N SER A 28 -1.59 4.97 5.64
CA SER A 28 -2.98 5.04 6.09
C SER A 28 -3.28 6.46 6.58
N PRO A 29 -3.58 7.42 5.68
CA PRO A 29 -3.90 8.80 6.05
C PRO A 29 -5.13 8.85 6.97
N ALA A 30 -5.15 9.82 7.89
CA ALA A 30 -6.27 10.03 8.82
C ALA A 30 -7.09 11.27 8.50
N GLY A 31 -6.59 12.15 7.61
CA GLY A 31 -7.21 13.43 7.25
C GLY A 31 -8.43 13.31 6.35
N SER A 32 -8.83 14.44 5.76
CA SER A 32 -10.01 14.56 4.91
C SER A 32 -9.93 13.66 3.67
N ILE A 33 -11.08 13.11 3.27
CA ILE A 33 -11.20 12.29 2.07
C ILE A 33 -11.22 13.22 0.84
N HIS A 34 -10.25 13.05 -0.06
CA HIS A 34 -10.17 13.85 -1.29
C HIS A 34 -11.35 13.52 -2.24
N LYS A 35 -11.95 14.54 -2.86
CA LYS A 35 -13.17 14.39 -3.69
C LYS A 35 -13.00 13.44 -4.88
N ASP A 36 -11.79 13.36 -5.43
CA ASP A 36 -11.48 12.54 -6.60
C ASP A 36 -10.87 11.17 -6.21
N SER A 37 -10.93 10.80 -4.93
CA SER A 37 -10.39 9.54 -4.44
C SER A 37 -11.34 8.35 -4.67
N PRO A 38 -10.82 7.10 -4.67
CA PRO A 38 -11.66 5.91 -4.67
C PRO A 38 -12.65 5.87 -3.49
N ALA A 39 -12.25 6.35 -2.31
CA ALA A 39 -13.11 6.41 -1.14
C ALA A 39 -14.27 7.40 -1.33
N ALA A 40 -14.03 8.55 -1.97
CA ALA A 40 -15.08 9.49 -2.31
C ALA A 40 -16.07 8.89 -3.33
N ARG A 41 -15.59 8.24 -4.40
CA ARG A 41 -16.46 7.54 -5.36
C ARG A 41 -17.37 6.54 -4.66
N TYR A 42 -16.80 5.70 -3.80
CA TYR A 42 -17.55 4.71 -3.01
C TYR A 42 -18.64 5.32 -2.12
N LEU A 43 -18.33 6.44 -1.46
CA LEU A 43 -19.27 7.16 -0.59
C LEU A 43 -20.42 7.79 -1.39
N MET A 44 -20.09 8.42 -2.53
CA MET A 44 -21.10 9.04 -3.41
C MET A 44 -22.04 8.00 -4.03
N GLU A 45 -21.51 6.85 -4.46
CA GLU A 45 -22.32 5.73 -4.96
C GLU A 45 -23.32 5.19 -3.92
N ARG A 46 -23.10 5.49 -2.63
CA ARG A 46 -23.97 5.12 -1.50
C ARG A 46 -24.80 6.29 -0.98
N GLY A 47 -24.88 7.38 -1.72
CA GLY A 47 -25.69 8.54 -1.38
C GLY A 47 -25.15 9.40 -0.24
N VAL A 48 -23.85 9.29 0.09
CA VAL A 48 -23.22 10.17 1.08
C VAL A 48 -22.81 11.47 0.39
N ASP A 49 -23.36 12.59 0.87
CA ASP A 49 -22.99 13.91 0.39
C ASP A 49 -21.54 14.26 0.72
N ARG A 50 -20.91 15.06 -0.16
CA ARG A 50 -19.50 15.45 -0.01
C ARG A 50 -19.19 16.13 1.34
N ARG A 51 -20.13 16.93 1.86
CA ARG A 51 -19.97 17.58 3.18
C ARG A 51 -19.90 16.58 4.32
N ASP A 52 -20.47 15.38 4.12
CA ASP A 52 -20.59 14.31 5.10
C ASP A 52 -19.51 13.23 4.93
N PHE A 53 -18.56 13.39 3.99
CA PHE A 53 -17.42 12.46 3.85
C PHE A 53 -16.64 12.30 5.15
N ASN A 54 -16.47 13.41 5.88
CA ASN A 54 -15.66 13.47 7.09
C ASN A 54 -14.19 13.08 6.80
N SER A 55 -13.47 12.52 7.76
CA SER A 55 -12.07 12.11 7.63
C SER A 55 -11.91 10.60 7.54
N TYR A 56 -10.80 10.11 6.99
CA TYR A 56 -10.45 8.68 7.07
C TYR A 56 -10.41 8.19 8.52
N GLY A 57 -9.92 9.02 9.45
CA GLY A 57 -9.93 8.71 10.89
C GLY A 57 -11.33 8.40 11.43
N SER A 58 -12.36 9.14 10.99
CA SER A 58 -13.75 8.91 11.40
C SER A 58 -14.38 7.65 10.78
N ARG A 59 -13.79 7.13 9.70
CA ARG A 59 -14.31 5.99 8.93
C ARG A 59 -13.60 4.67 9.26
N ARG A 60 -12.78 4.62 10.32
CA ARG A 60 -11.95 3.45 10.69
C ARG A 60 -12.75 2.16 10.95
N GLY A 61 -14.04 2.25 11.23
CA GLY A 61 -14.94 1.10 11.38
C GLY A 61 -15.51 0.55 10.06
N ASN A 62 -15.22 1.20 8.93
CA ASN A 62 -15.66 0.79 7.60
C ASN A 62 -14.43 0.39 6.77
N ASP A 63 -14.28 -0.90 6.54
CA ASP A 63 -13.13 -1.48 5.83
C ASP A 63 -13.11 -1.11 4.34
N ASP A 64 -14.27 -1.02 3.70
CA ASP A 64 -14.40 -0.56 2.32
C ASP A 64 -13.78 0.83 2.09
N VAL A 65 -14.04 1.77 3.01
CA VAL A 65 -13.50 3.14 2.94
C VAL A 65 -12.00 3.13 3.26
N MET A 66 -11.58 2.37 4.25
CA MET A 66 -10.19 2.36 4.69
C MET A 66 -9.25 1.63 3.73
N ALA A 67 -9.70 0.56 3.08
CA ALA A 67 -8.97 -0.07 1.98
C ALA A 67 -8.74 0.94 0.84
N ARG A 68 -9.78 1.69 0.47
CA ARG A 68 -9.70 2.76 -0.55
C ARG A 68 -8.85 3.96 -0.12
N GLY A 69 -8.71 4.18 1.17
CA GLY A 69 -7.82 5.18 1.76
C GLY A 69 -6.36 4.74 1.88
N THR A 70 -6.07 3.46 1.71
CA THR A 70 -4.71 2.93 1.85
C THR A 70 -3.84 3.44 0.70
N PHE A 71 -2.68 4.03 1.04
CA PHE A 71 -1.81 4.76 0.13
C PHE A 71 -2.50 5.91 -0.63
N ALA A 72 -3.59 6.47 -0.08
CA ALA A 72 -4.32 7.58 -0.68
C ALA A 72 -3.75 8.96 -0.29
N ASN A 73 -2.61 9.01 0.41
CA ASN A 73 -1.98 10.26 0.82
C ASN A 73 -1.45 11.02 -0.41
N ILE A 74 -1.83 12.28 -0.55
CA ILE A 74 -1.46 13.13 -1.68
C ILE A 74 0.04 13.44 -1.76
N ARG A 75 0.81 13.16 -0.71
CA ARG A 75 2.25 13.41 -0.62
C ARG A 75 3.12 12.17 -0.87
N ILE A 76 2.50 11.02 -1.17
CA ILE A 76 3.27 9.83 -1.55
C ILE A 76 4.10 10.11 -2.79
N VAL A 77 5.35 9.65 -2.78
CA VAL A 77 6.25 9.65 -3.94
C VAL A 77 6.47 8.21 -4.37
N ASN A 78 6.02 7.85 -5.58
CA ASN A 78 6.18 6.50 -6.11
C ASN A 78 7.24 6.49 -7.22
N LYS A 79 8.36 5.80 -6.99
CA LYS A 79 9.47 5.68 -7.94
C LYS A 79 9.06 4.97 -9.25
N LEU A 80 8.03 4.12 -9.22
CA LEU A 80 7.48 3.49 -10.44
C LEU A 80 6.95 4.52 -11.45
N LEU A 81 6.60 5.73 -10.99
CA LEU A 81 6.09 6.83 -11.81
C LEU A 81 7.14 7.94 -12.00
N GLY A 82 8.44 7.62 -11.89
CA GLY A 82 9.51 8.61 -12.03
C GLY A 82 9.53 9.63 -10.88
N GLY A 83 9.03 9.25 -9.69
CA GLY A 83 8.97 10.14 -8.54
C GLY A 83 7.80 11.13 -8.56
N GLU A 84 6.79 10.89 -9.40
CA GLU A 84 5.54 11.65 -9.39
C GLU A 84 4.91 11.63 -7.98
N VAL A 85 4.47 12.81 -7.52
CA VAL A 85 3.82 12.98 -6.21
C VAL A 85 2.32 12.70 -6.36
N GLY A 86 1.80 11.77 -5.57
CA GLY A 86 0.37 11.49 -5.48
C GLY A 86 0.05 10.01 -5.24
N PRO A 87 -1.23 9.70 -4.97
CA PRO A 87 -1.68 8.37 -4.59
C PRO A 87 -1.94 7.47 -5.80
N LYS A 88 -0.96 7.38 -6.71
CA LYS A 88 -1.07 6.66 -7.98
C LYS A 88 0.03 5.61 -8.13
N THR A 89 -0.27 4.61 -8.94
CA THR A 89 0.70 3.63 -9.43
C THR A 89 0.34 3.18 -10.84
N ILE A 90 1.16 2.30 -11.42
CA ILE A 90 0.98 1.78 -12.77
C ILE A 90 0.48 0.34 -12.69
N HIS A 91 -0.54 0.02 -13.48
CA HIS A 91 -0.89 -1.37 -13.73
C HIS A 91 0.00 -1.92 -14.84
N PHE A 92 0.96 -2.79 -14.52
CA PHE A 92 1.99 -3.21 -15.49
C PHE A 92 1.43 -3.84 -16.78
N PRO A 93 0.44 -4.76 -16.75
CA PRO A 93 -0.12 -5.35 -17.96
C PRO A 93 -0.69 -4.33 -18.95
N THR A 94 -1.37 -3.29 -18.46
CA THR A 94 -2.02 -2.27 -19.34
C THR A 94 -1.26 -0.97 -19.46
N ARG A 95 -0.25 -0.75 -18.62
CA ARG A 95 0.51 0.50 -18.49
C ARG A 95 -0.34 1.71 -18.09
N GLU A 96 -1.56 1.49 -17.64
CA GLU A 96 -2.45 2.56 -17.16
C GLU A 96 -2.00 3.07 -15.79
N LYS A 97 -1.97 4.39 -15.63
CA LYS A 97 -1.73 5.06 -14.33
C LYS A 97 -3.07 5.29 -13.62
N LEU A 98 -3.30 4.59 -12.52
CA LEU A 98 -4.55 4.66 -11.75
C LEU A 98 -4.25 4.90 -10.27
N SER A 99 -5.30 5.03 -9.44
CA SER A 99 -5.10 5.05 -7.99
C SER A 99 -4.51 3.73 -7.51
N VAL A 100 -3.77 3.76 -6.40
CA VAL A 100 -3.18 2.53 -5.82
C VAL A 100 -4.25 1.47 -5.53
N PHE A 101 -5.40 1.89 -5.00
CA PHE A 101 -6.53 0.99 -4.74
C PHE A 101 -7.03 0.32 -6.03
N ASP A 102 -7.25 1.07 -7.10
CA ASP A 102 -7.78 0.52 -8.35
C ASP A 102 -6.80 -0.49 -8.98
N VAL A 103 -5.49 -0.19 -8.98
CA VAL A 103 -4.47 -1.13 -9.47
C VAL A 103 -4.42 -2.38 -8.61
N ALA A 104 -4.43 -2.23 -7.28
CA ALA A 104 -4.40 -3.37 -6.36
C ALA A 104 -5.60 -4.29 -6.54
N MET A 105 -6.81 -3.74 -6.66
CA MET A 105 -8.03 -4.53 -6.90
C MET A 105 -7.99 -5.25 -8.25
N ARG A 106 -7.45 -4.58 -9.28
CA ARG A 106 -7.27 -5.19 -10.59
C ARG A 106 -6.30 -6.37 -10.54
N CYS A 107 -5.10 -6.18 -9.99
CA CYS A 107 -4.13 -7.27 -9.79
C CYS A 107 -4.76 -8.45 -9.03
N LYS A 108 -5.50 -8.16 -7.94
CA LYS A 108 -6.19 -9.18 -7.15
C LYS A 108 -7.24 -9.94 -7.97
N SER A 109 -8.01 -9.27 -8.81
CA SER A 109 -9.01 -9.89 -9.68
C SER A 109 -8.38 -10.74 -10.81
N GLU A 110 -7.19 -10.35 -11.26
CA GLU A 110 -6.41 -11.05 -12.28
C GLU A 110 -5.57 -12.20 -11.67
N GLY A 111 -5.64 -12.41 -10.35
CA GLY A 111 -4.90 -13.47 -9.65
C GLY A 111 -3.40 -13.18 -9.51
N HIS A 112 -2.99 -11.92 -9.63
CA HIS A 112 -1.61 -11.49 -9.51
C HIS A 112 -1.25 -11.17 -8.06
N ASP A 113 -0.19 -11.81 -7.56
CA ASP A 113 0.43 -11.42 -6.30
C ASP A 113 1.06 -10.03 -6.42
N THR A 114 1.08 -9.29 -5.32
CA THR A 114 1.71 -7.97 -5.27
C THR A 114 2.64 -7.83 -4.07
N VAL A 115 3.71 -7.07 -4.28
CA VAL A 115 4.71 -6.75 -3.26
C VAL A 115 5.01 -5.25 -3.26
N ILE A 116 5.70 -4.75 -2.23
CA ILE A 116 6.15 -3.36 -2.13
C ILE A 116 7.66 -3.34 -1.97
N LEU A 117 8.33 -2.42 -2.66
CA LEU A 117 9.71 -2.02 -2.42
C LEU A 117 9.74 -0.71 -1.62
N ALA A 118 10.64 -0.60 -0.64
CA ALA A 118 10.81 0.62 0.14
C ALA A 118 12.26 0.84 0.59
N GLY A 119 12.58 2.07 0.94
CA GLY A 119 13.86 2.46 1.51
C GLY A 119 13.96 2.16 3.02
N ALA A 120 14.75 2.97 3.71
CA ALA A 120 14.93 2.90 5.16
C ALA A 120 13.70 3.41 5.91
N GLU A 121 13.54 2.94 7.15
CA GLU A 121 12.52 3.42 8.11
C GLU A 121 11.07 3.29 7.61
N TYR A 122 10.78 2.22 6.88
CA TYR A 122 9.42 1.97 6.38
C TYR A 122 8.43 1.78 7.54
N GLY A 123 7.36 2.58 7.53
CA GLY A 123 6.30 2.59 8.52
C GLY A 123 6.60 3.41 9.77
N SER A 124 7.44 4.44 9.69
CA SER A 124 7.74 5.31 10.82
C SER A 124 6.54 6.15 11.29
N GLY A 125 6.59 6.66 12.53
CA GLY A 125 5.57 7.54 13.10
C GLY A 125 4.53 6.81 13.97
N SER A 126 3.36 7.43 14.16
CA SER A 126 2.32 6.92 15.06
C SER A 126 1.82 5.55 14.62
N SER A 127 1.70 4.59 15.54
CA SER A 127 1.08 3.30 15.21
C SER A 127 -0.37 3.49 14.75
N ARG A 128 -0.71 2.90 13.61
CA ARG A 128 -2.05 2.92 13.02
C ARG A 128 -2.38 1.53 12.53
N ASP A 129 -3.42 0.89 13.07
CA ASP A 129 -3.79 -0.48 12.71
C ASP A 129 -4.02 -0.64 11.20
N TRP A 130 -4.60 0.39 10.58
CA TRP A 130 -4.88 0.45 9.14
C TRP A 130 -3.64 0.54 8.26
N ALA A 131 -2.47 0.89 8.82
CA ALA A 131 -1.22 0.85 8.08
C ALA A 131 -0.76 -0.58 7.77
N ALA A 132 -1.30 -1.62 8.43
CA ALA A 132 -1.08 -3.02 8.06
C ALA A 132 -2.35 -3.69 7.50
N LYS A 133 -3.53 -3.40 8.07
CA LYS A 133 -4.81 -3.94 7.56
C LYS A 133 -5.09 -3.49 6.12
N GLY A 134 -4.79 -2.23 5.81
CA GLY A 134 -4.97 -1.65 4.48
C GLY A 134 -4.21 -2.41 3.40
N PRO A 135 -2.86 -2.49 3.48
CA PRO A 135 -2.06 -3.25 2.52
C PRO A 135 -2.49 -4.72 2.39
N MET A 136 -2.92 -5.35 3.49
CA MET A 136 -3.45 -6.73 3.46
C MET A 136 -4.73 -6.83 2.63
N LEU A 137 -5.69 -5.91 2.82
CA LEU A 137 -6.93 -5.88 2.02
C LEU A 137 -6.66 -5.58 0.54
N LEU A 138 -5.64 -4.76 0.25
CA LEU A 138 -5.13 -4.52 -1.10
C LEU A 138 -4.46 -5.76 -1.74
N GLY A 139 -4.20 -6.82 -0.98
CA GLY A 139 -3.61 -8.06 -1.49
C GLY A 139 -2.08 -8.08 -1.50
N VAL A 140 -1.42 -7.15 -0.79
CA VAL A 140 0.04 -7.13 -0.65
C VAL A 140 0.49 -8.37 0.13
N LYS A 141 1.41 -9.14 -0.44
CA LYS A 141 1.93 -10.38 0.15
C LYS A 141 3.20 -10.17 0.96
N ALA A 142 4.06 -9.27 0.50
CA ALA A 142 5.33 -8.97 1.13
C ALA A 142 5.72 -7.51 0.94
N VAL A 143 6.52 -7.00 1.89
CA VAL A 143 7.20 -5.71 1.77
C VAL A 143 8.69 -5.97 1.88
N MET A 144 9.47 -5.51 0.92
CA MET A 144 10.94 -5.54 0.93
C MET A 144 11.44 -4.13 1.19
N ALA A 145 12.09 -3.92 2.33
CA ALA A 145 12.57 -2.60 2.74
C ALA A 145 14.03 -2.64 3.22
N LYS A 146 14.73 -1.51 3.14
CA LYS A 146 16.10 -1.39 3.70
C LYS A 146 16.07 -1.51 5.23
N SER A 147 15.04 -0.92 5.86
CA SER A 147 14.73 -1.14 7.27
C SER A 147 13.26 -0.82 7.56
N PHE A 148 12.77 -1.32 8.70
CA PHE A 148 11.40 -1.08 9.17
C PHE A 148 11.41 -0.39 10.53
N GLU A 149 10.39 0.41 10.79
CA GLU A 149 10.04 0.77 12.17
C GLU A 149 9.55 -0.50 12.92
N ARG A 150 9.95 -0.65 14.19
CA ARG A 150 9.77 -1.86 15.00
C ARG A 150 8.30 -2.25 15.18
N ILE A 151 7.44 -1.30 15.52
CA ILE A 151 6.01 -1.52 15.74
C ILE A 151 5.35 -1.85 14.40
N HIS A 152 5.66 -1.10 13.35
CA HIS A 152 5.09 -1.35 12.03
C HIS A 152 5.43 -2.74 11.49
N ARG A 153 6.69 -3.18 11.62
CA ARG A 153 7.11 -4.55 11.27
C ARG A 153 6.25 -5.61 11.96
N SER A 154 5.97 -5.41 13.25
CA SER A 154 5.15 -6.34 14.03
C SER A 154 3.70 -6.36 13.55
N ASN A 155 3.15 -5.20 13.17
CA ASN A 155 1.80 -5.11 12.61
C ASN A 155 1.67 -5.81 11.25
N LEU A 156 2.68 -5.70 10.37
CA LEU A 156 2.71 -6.42 9.09
C LEU A 156 2.65 -7.95 9.31
N VAL A 157 3.49 -8.47 10.21
CA VAL A 157 3.48 -9.90 10.59
C VAL A 157 2.11 -10.29 11.13
N GLY A 158 1.52 -9.48 12.01
CA GLY A 158 0.20 -9.74 12.58
C GLY A 158 -0.92 -9.83 11.53
N MET A 159 -0.76 -9.16 10.38
CA MET A 159 -1.69 -9.21 9.25
C MET A 159 -1.31 -10.25 8.19
N GLY A 160 -0.26 -11.04 8.42
CA GLY A 160 0.21 -12.06 7.47
C GLY A 160 0.99 -11.52 6.27
N ILE A 161 1.43 -10.26 6.30
CA ILE A 161 2.32 -9.68 5.29
C ILE A 161 3.76 -9.97 5.70
N ILE A 162 4.58 -10.47 4.78
CA ILE A 162 5.98 -10.85 5.05
C ILE A 162 6.89 -9.61 4.97
N PRO A 163 7.50 -9.14 6.08
CA PRO A 163 8.47 -8.05 6.03
C PRO A 163 9.87 -8.60 5.78
N LEU A 164 10.40 -8.37 4.58
CA LEU A 164 11.73 -8.78 4.15
C LEU A 164 12.68 -7.58 4.24
N CYS A 165 13.83 -7.77 4.90
CA CYS A 165 14.90 -6.77 4.88
C CYS A 165 15.95 -7.16 3.84
N PHE A 166 16.46 -6.18 3.11
CA PHE A 166 17.71 -6.34 2.36
C PHE A 166 18.86 -6.69 3.31
N LYS A 167 19.91 -7.32 2.77
CA LYS A 167 21.12 -7.59 3.57
C LYS A 167 21.82 -6.28 3.89
N SER A 168 22.73 -6.32 4.86
CA SER A 168 23.51 -5.15 5.24
C SER A 168 24.29 -4.61 4.03
N GLY A 169 24.10 -3.32 3.73
CA GLY A 169 24.72 -2.65 2.59
C GLY A 169 23.98 -2.79 1.24
N GLU A 170 22.89 -3.55 1.19
CA GLU A 170 22.06 -3.73 0.00
C GLU A 170 20.73 -2.96 0.10
N ASP A 171 20.17 -2.60 -1.05
CA ASP A 171 18.86 -1.99 -1.27
C ASP A 171 18.41 -2.20 -2.73
N ALA A 172 17.25 -1.66 -3.10
CA ALA A 172 16.73 -1.81 -4.46
C ALA A 172 17.70 -1.22 -5.51
N GLU A 173 18.29 -0.06 -5.24
CA GLU A 173 19.21 0.62 -6.14
C GLU A 173 20.51 -0.17 -6.35
N THR A 174 21.16 -0.60 -5.26
CA THR A 174 22.42 -1.36 -5.34
C THR A 174 22.26 -2.72 -6.02
N LEU A 175 21.07 -3.31 -5.94
CA LEU A 175 20.72 -4.55 -6.63
C LEU A 175 20.15 -4.35 -8.04
N GLY A 176 19.98 -3.09 -8.49
CA GLY A 176 19.42 -2.78 -9.81
C GLY A 176 17.93 -3.09 -9.96
N LEU A 177 17.19 -3.20 -8.86
CA LEU A 177 15.75 -3.47 -8.86
C LEU A 177 14.96 -2.21 -9.21
N THR A 178 14.29 -2.25 -10.35
CA THR A 178 13.47 -1.14 -10.86
C THR A 178 12.02 -1.22 -10.36
N GLY A 179 11.59 -2.38 -9.88
CA GLY A 179 10.20 -2.71 -9.59
C GLY A 179 9.39 -3.10 -10.83
N HIS A 180 10.02 -3.23 -12.00
CA HIS A 180 9.37 -3.70 -13.23
C HIS A 180 9.57 -5.20 -13.47
N GLU A 181 10.36 -5.86 -12.62
CA GLU A 181 10.63 -7.29 -12.64
C GLU A 181 9.41 -8.10 -12.16
N ARG A 182 9.48 -9.44 -12.32
CA ARG A 182 8.50 -10.41 -11.81
C ARG A 182 9.22 -11.55 -11.09
#